data_AF-A0A7K3GCI2-F1
#
_entry.id   AF-A0A7K3GCI2-F1
#
_cell.length_a   1.000
_cell.length_b   1.000
_cell.length_c   1.000
_cell.angle_alpha   90.00
_cell.angle_beta   90.00
_cell.angle_gamma   90.00
#
_symmetry.space_group_name_H-M   'P 1'
#
loop_
_entity.id
_entity.type
_entity.pdbx_description
1 polymer ?
#
loop_
_entity_poly.entity_id
_entity_poly.type
_entity_poly.pdbx_seq_one_letter_code
_entity_poly.pdbx_strand_id
1 'polypeptide(L)' 'DAEARPDAVVAPAPEDPATAASPRLLELLGLVEDSPGLDVLGPYLDDADPAVRAAAVAALGETAPAGAG' A
#
# COMPACT_ATOMS: atom_id res chain seq x y z
N ASP A 1 42.90 18.94 6.67
CA ASP A 1 41.81 19.91 6.68
C ASP A 1 40.55 19.21 6.23
N ALA A 2 39.57 19.11 7.13
CA ALA A 2 38.37 18.29 6.96
C ALA A 2 37.22 19.19 6.55
N GLU A 3 36.87 19.18 5.26
CA GLU A 3 35.75 19.98 4.76
C GLU A 3 34.45 19.20 4.93
N ALA A 4 33.70 19.61 5.94
CA ALA A 4 32.38 19.10 6.30
C ALA A 4 31.39 19.28 5.14
N ARG A 5 30.78 18.18 4.69
CA ARG A 5 29.64 18.24 3.78
C ARG A 5 28.44 18.77 4.58
N PRO A 6 27.74 19.81 4.11
CA PRO A 6 26.56 20.29 4.80
C PRO A 6 25.50 19.19 4.77
N ASP A 7 25.14 18.72 5.96
CA ASP A 7 23.98 17.89 6.22
C ASP A 7 22.76 18.64 5.68
N ALA A 8 22.28 18.19 4.51
CA ALA A 8 21.08 18.72 3.91
C ALA A 8 19.93 18.30 4.84
N VAL A 9 19.55 19.20 5.73
CA VAL A 9 18.36 19.08 6.57
C VAL A 9 17.19 18.86 5.61
N VAL A 10 16.78 17.60 5.49
CA VAL A 10 15.55 17.25 4.78
C VAL A 10 14.43 17.80 5.64
N ALA A 11 13.94 18.98 5.27
CA ALA A 11 12.68 19.46 5.81
C ALA A 11 11.62 18.40 5.46
N PRO A 12 10.77 17.97 6.41
CA PRO A 12 9.70 17.05 6.09
C PRO A 12 8.85 17.70 5.00
N ALA A 13 8.80 17.05 3.83
CA ALA A 13 7.91 17.45 2.76
C ALA A 13 6.48 17.48 3.30
N PRO A 14 5.61 18.39 2.83
CA PRO A 14 4.20 18.34 3.19
C PRO A 14 3.70 16.93 2.88
N GLU A 15 3.25 16.21 3.90
CA GLU A 15 2.69 14.88 3.72
C GLU A 15 1.52 15.03 2.76
N ASP A 16 1.70 14.58 1.51
CA ASP A 16 0.58 14.41 0.62
C ASP A 16 -0.47 13.61 1.40
N PRO A 17 -1.75 13.99 1.40
CA PRO A 17 -2.78 13.16 2.04
C PRO A 17 -2.86 11.75 1.43
N ALA A 18 -2.18 11.52 0.29
CA ALA A 18 -1.93 10.21 -0.30
C ALA A 18 -0.81 9.39 0.39
N THR A 19 0.07 10.04 1.16
CA THR A 19 1.13 9.41 1.97
C THR A 19 0.65 9.07 3.38
N ALA A 20 -0.35 9.77 3.91
CA ALA A 20 -1.04 9.33 5.12
C ALA A 20 -1.73 8.00 4.82
N ALA A 21 -1.28 6.91 5.44
CA ALA A 21 -1.85 5.59 5.21
C ALA A 21 -3.36 5.61 5.52
N SER A 22 -4.19 5.45 4.48
CA SER A 22 -5.63 5.37 4.61
C SER A 22 -5.98 4.25 5.61
N PRO A 23 -6.88 4.47 6.58
CA PRO A 23 -7.28 3.42 7.53
C PRO A 23 -7.81 2.17 6.80
N ARG A 24 -8.48 2.39 5.66
CA ARG A 24 -8.94 1.35 4.73
C ARG A 24 -7.79 0.52 4.12
N LEU A 25 -6.66 1.16 3.84
CA LEU A 25 -5.46 0.51 3.31
C LEU A 25 -4.78 -0.33 4.40
N LEU A 26 -4.67 0.18 5.63
CA LEU A 26 -4.15 -0.59 6.76
C LEU A 26 -4.99 -1.82 7.08
N GLU A 27 -6.32 -1.68 7.01
CA GLU A 27 -7.26 -2.78 7.19
C GLU A 27 -7.10 -3.85 6.10
N LEU A 28 -6.95 -3.44 4.84
CA LEU A 28 -6.66 -4.34 3.73
C LEU A 28 -5.32 -5.07 3.93
N LEU A 29 -4.27 -4.37 4.35
CA LEU A 29 -2.96 -4.97 4.59
C LEU A 29 -3.02 -6.05 5.68
N GLY A 30 -3.77 -5.80 6.77
CA GLY A 30 -4.00 -6.82 7.80
C GLY A 30 -4.76 -8.04 7.28
N LEU A 31 -5.71 -7.84 6.36
CA LEU A 31 -6.44 -8.94 5.73
C LEU A 31 -5.54 -9.85 4.90
N VAL A 32 -4.55 -9.30 4.17
CA VAL A 32 -3.66 -10.09 3.30
C VAL A 32 -2.90 -11.17 4.06
N GLU A 33 -2.52 -10.91 5.31
CA GLU A 33 -1.81 -11.88 6.17
C GLU A 33 -2.59 -13.19 6.33
N ASP A 34 -3.93 -13.11 6.35
CA ASP A 34 -4.84 -14.26 6.48
C ASP A 34 -5.25 -14.89 5.14
N SER A 35 -4.72 -14.40 4.01
CA SER A 35 -5.07 -14.88 2.65
C SER A 35 -6.58 -14.92 2.39
N PRO A 36 -7.24 -13.76 2.36
CA PRO A 36 -8.69 -13.66 2.33
C PRO A 36 -9.24 -14.10 0.97
N GLY A 37 -10.45 -14.66 0.97
CA GLY A 37 -11.14 -15.07 -0.26
C GLY A 37 -11.55 -13.88 -1.14
N LEU A 38 -11.86 -14.15 -2.41
CA LEU A 38 -12.30 -13.13 -3.38
C LEU A 38 -13.53 -12.34 -2.91
N ASP A 39 -14.42 -12.99 -2.16
CA ASP A 39 -15.65 -12.38 -1.63
C ASP A 39 -15.33 -11.21 -0.67
N VAL A 40 -14.23 -11.34 0.07
CA VAL A 40 -13.75 -10.34 1.03
C VAL A 40 -13.01 -9.21 0.33
N LEU A 41 -12.26 -9.52 -0.74
CA LEU A 41 -11.48 -8.53 -1.50
C LEU A 41 -12.33 -7.72 -2.49
N GLY A 42 -13.48 -8.24 -2.93
CA GLY A 42 -14.38 -7.59 -3.89
C GLY A 42 -14.66 -6.10 -3.59
N PRO A 43 -15.09 -5.72 -2.38
CA PRO A 43 -15.34 -4.32 -2.01
C PRO A 43 -14.11 -3.39 -2.05
N TYR A 44 -12.90 -3.94 -2.04
CA TYR A 44 -11.65 -3.16 -2.11
C TYR A 44 -11.20 -2.91 -3.56
N LEU A 45 -11.63 -3.76 -4.50
CA LEU A 45 -11.38 -3.57 -5.94
C LEU A 45 -12.19 -2.41 -6.52
N ASP A 46 -13.36 -2.13 -5.96
CA ASP A 46 -14.25 -1.03 -6.35
C ASP A 46 -14.05 0.25 -5.49
N ASP A 47 -13.02 0.28 -4.64
CA ASP A 47 -12.80 1.42 -3.75
C ASP A 47 -12.51 2.71 -4.53
N ALA A 48 -12.99 3.84 -4.02
CA ALA A 48 -12.74 5.15 -4.63
C ALA A 48 -11.26 5.53 -4.60
N ASP A 49 -10.54 5.13 -3.54
CA ASP A 49 -9.12 5.37 -3.37
C ASP A 49 -8.30 4.47 -4.31
N PRO A 50 -7.53 5.05 -5.28
CA PRO A 50 -6.69 4.26 -6.17
C PRO A 50 -5.62 3.44 -5.45
N ALA A 51 -5.14 3.88 -4.28
CA ALA A 51 -4.15 3.13 -3.51
C ALA A 51 -4.76 1.85 -2.93
N VAL A 52 -6.00 1.90 -2.45
CA VAL A 52 -6.75 0.74 -1.94
C VAL A 52 -6.98 -0.28 -3.06
N ARG A 53 -7.39 0.18 -4.25
CA ARG A 53 -7.56 -0.73 -5.41
C ARG A 53 -6.27 -1.43 -5.80
N ALA A 54 -5.15 -0.69 -5.86
CA ALA A 54 -3.86 -1.27 -6.22
C ALA A 54 -3.39 -2.33 -5.21
N ALA A 55 -3.56 -2.06 -3.91
CA ALA A 55 -3.25 -3.02 -2.86
C ALA A 55 -4.13 -4.28 -2.94
N ALA A 56 -5.42 -4.13 -3.29
CA ALA A 56 -6.32 -5.28 -3.44
C ALA A 56 -5.90 -6.18 -4.62
N VAL A 57 -5.47 -5.60 -5.73
CA VAL A 57 -4.92 -6.36 -6.88
C VAL A 57 -3.61 -7.06 -6.51
N ALA A 58 -2.73 -6.40 -5.75
CA ALA A 58 -1.48 -7.02 -5.30
C ALA A 58 -1.77 -8.24 -4.40
N ALA A 59 -2.70 -8.12 -3.46
CA ALA A 59 -3.14 -9.22 -2.60
C ALA A 59 -3.68 -10.43 -3.40
N LEU A 60 -4.44 -10.18 -4.46
CA LEU A 60 -4.91 -11.24 -5.37
C LEU A 60 -3.76 -11.96 -6.06
N GLY A 61 -2.72 -11.24 -6.47
CA GLY A 61 -1.53 -11.81 -7.08
C GLY A 61 -0.73 -12.71 -6.13
N GLU A 62 -0.68 -12.36 -4.84
CA GLU A 62 0.02 -13.17 -3.83
C GLU A 62 -0.76 -14.41 -3.40
N THR A 63 -2.10 -14.33 -3.39
CA THR A 63 -2.97 -15.47 -3.04
C THR A 63 -3.21 -16.43 -4.20
N ALA A 64 -2.99 -16.00 -5.44
CA ALA A 64 -3.13 -16.85 -6.61
C ALA A 64 -1.98 -17.87 -6.71
N PRO A 65 -2.25 -19.15 -7.01
CA PRO A 65 -1.20 -20.10 -7.31
C PRO A 65 -0.44 -19.64 -8.57
N ALA A 66 0.89 -19.81 -8.56
CA ALA A 66 1.73 -19.50 -9.71
C ALA A 66 1.22 -20.25 -10.96
N GLY A 67 0.73 -19.51 -11.96
CA GLY A 67 0.20 -20.05 -13.22
C GLY A 67 -1.29 -19.80 -13.51
N ALA A 68 -1.96 -18.90 -12.79
CA ALA A 68 -3.36 -18.52 -13.06
C ALA A 68 -3.58 -17.65 -14.34
N GLY A 69 -2.66 -17.67 -15.30
CA GLY A 69 -2.69 -16.83 -16.51
C GLY A 69 -2.37 -17.60 -17.79
#